data_AF-A0AAU0ZDE8-F1
#
_entry.id   AF-A0AAU0ZDE8-F1
#
_cell.length_a   1.000
_cell.length_b   1.000
_cell.length_c   1.000
_cell.angle_alpha   90.00
_cell.angle_beta   90.00
_cell.angle_gamma   90.00
#
_symmetry.space_group_name_H-M   'P 1'
#
loop_
_entity.id
_entity.type
_entity.pdbx_description
1 polymer ?
#
loop_
_entity_poly.entity_id
_entity_poly.type
_entity_poly.pdbx_seq_one_letter_code
_entity_poly.pdbx_strand_id
1 'polypeptide(L)'
;MPKSRQPSSAPLKSSAPQGMPSGAGWLPHGYAMAPHTHEAGQLVYAAAGTLATTTERGTWVAPANRVTWTPPGFAHSHRFYGRTDARLLTVPVELCHELIAHPSVFAVGPLLREAVLALTGDRPETRPGAHQRLLAVVIDELSNTPELSLHLPESDDDRLRAVTDLLHADPARPATLSELGRAAGASERTLSRLFHTELGMSFHRWRTILRIHHALAHLTEGMSVTDTAMACGWSNPSSFIDAFNDVVGQTPGSYQADLRNSPAMP
;
A
#
# COMPACT_ATOMS: atom_id res chain seq x y z
N MET A 1 -61.45 31.90 -2.05
CA MET A 1 -60.51 30.86 -1.58
C MET A 1 -60.05 30.02 -2.78
N PRO A 2 -58.78 29.60 -2.82
CA PRO A 2 -57.95 29.73 -4.02
C PRO A 2 -57.78 28.45 -4.86
N LYS A 3 -57.45 28.67 -6.14
CA LYS A 3 -57.01 27.68 -7.13
C LYS A 3 -55.64 27.10 -6.72
N SER A 4 -55.54 25.80 -6.51
CA SER A 4 -54.26 25.12 -6.27
C SER A 4 -53.54 24.84 -7.59
N ARG A 5 -52.44 25.56 -7.83
CA ARG A 5 -51.43 25.26 -8.85
C ARG A 5 -50.78 23.90 -8.54
N GLN A 6 -50.81 22.97 -9.49
CA GLN A 6 -49.84 21.87 -9.52
C GLN A 6 -48.50 22.42 -10.05
N PRO A 7 -47.38 22.30 -9.31
CA PRO A 7 -46.08 22.58 -9.87
C PRO A 7 -45.63 21.41 -10.75
N SER A 8 -45.25 21.75 -11.97
CA SER A 8 -44.52 20.92 -12.92
C SER A 8 -43.21 20.41 -12.29
N SER A 9 -43.06 19.09 -12.18
CA SER A 9 -41.81 18.45 -11.73
C SER A 9 -40.84 18.37 -12.90
N ALA A 10 -39.82 19.24 -12.89
CA ALA A 10 -38.66 19.13 -13.75
C ALA A 10 -37.89 17.80 -13.49
N PRO A 11 -37.19 17.23 -14.48
CA PRO A 11 -36.47 15.96 -14.30
C PRO A 11 -35.35 16.11 -13.27
N LEU A 12 -35.31 15.21 -12.29
CA LEU A 12 -34.19 15.09 -11.35
C LEU A 12 -32.90 14.82 -12.12
N LYS A 13 -31.90 15.68 -11.91
CA LYS A 13 -30.51 15.43 -12.31
C LYS A 13 -30.02 14.21 -11.53
N SER A 14 -29.65 13.18 -12.27
CA SER A 14 -29.06 11.94 -11.76
C SER A 14 -27.72 12.22 -11.08
N SER A 15 -27.70 12.17 -9.75
CA SER A 15 -26.50 12.20 -8.92
C SER A 15 -25.84 10.82 -8.85
N ALA A 16 -24.53 10.75 -9.01
CA ALA A 16 -23.72 9.54 -8.78
C ALA A 16 -23.93 8.98 -7.35
N PRO A 17 -23.84 7.65 -7.15
CA PRO A 17 -24.08 7.03 -5.85
C PRO A 17 -23.01 7.43 -4.82
N GLN A 18 -23.47 7.69 -3.59
CA GLN A 18 -22.72 8.13 -2.43
C GLN A 18 -21.81 7.02 -1.87
N GLY A 19 -20.60 7.38 -1.40
CA GLY A 19 -19.91 6.60 -0.36
C GLY A 19 -18.42 6.25 -0.55
N MET A 20 -17.72 6.78 -1.56
CA MET A 20 -16.26 6.60 -1.67
C MET A 20 -15.52 7.72 -0.92
N PRO A 21 -14.50 7.42 -0.10
CA PRO A 21 -13.56 8.44 0.30
C PRO A 21 -12.66 8.79 -0.90
N SER A 22 -13.13 9.69 -1.76
CA SER A 22 -12.25 10.46 -2.62
C SER A 22 -11.72 11.64 -1.83
N GLY A 23 -10.42 11.89 -1.85
CA GLY A 23 -9.85 13.07 -1.21
C GLY A 23 -8.51 12.84 -0.55
N ALA A 24 -8.20 13.73 0.38
CA ALA A 24 -6.94 13.78 1.08
C ALA A 24 -7.17 13.84 2.58
N GLY A 25 -6.29 13.20 3.35
CA GLY A 25 -6.36 13.29 4.79
C GLY A 25 -5.07 12.87 5.46
N TRP A 26 -4.73 13.57 6.53
CA TRP A 26 -3.77 13.10 7.50
C TRP A 26 -4.42 12.03 8.37
N LEU A 27 -3.90 10.81 8.29
CA LEU A 27 -4.35 9.68 9.08
C LEU A 27 -3.33 9.39 10.20
N PRO A 28 -3.79 9.12 11.43
CA PRO A 28 -2.89 8.82 12.54
C PRO A 28 -2.31 7.41 12.40
N HIS A 29 -1.22 7.18 13.13
CA HIS A 29 -0.62 5.86 13.22
C HIS A 29 -1.65 4.83 13.74
N GLY A 30 -1.63 3.64 13.13
CA GLY A 30 -2.48 2.52 13.54
C GLY A 30 -3.93 2.65 13.07
N TYR A 31 -4.29 3.78 12.43
CA TYR A 31 -5.58 3.91 11.76
C TYR A 31 -5.72 2.78 10.74
N ALA A 32 -6.88 2.15 10.77
CA ALA A 32 -7.20 1.03 9.90
C ALA A 32 -8.56 1.26 9.25
N MET A 33 -8.62 1.03 7.94
CA MET A 33 -9.87 0.89 7.22
C MET A 33 -10.19 -0.59 7.15
N ALA A 34 -11.35 -0.96 7.68
CA ALA A 34 -11.82 -2.35 7.68
C ALA A 34 -11.91 -2.91 6.24
N PRO A 35 -11.90 -4.24 6.08
CA PRO A 35 -12.09 -4.87 4.78
C PRO A 35 -13.34 -4.35 4.04
N HIS A 36 -13.17 -3.96 2.78
CA HIS A 36 -14.22 -3.47 1.90
C HIS A 36 -13.89 -3.78 0.44
N THR A 37 -14.87 -3.63 -0.45
CA THR A 37 -14.75 -3.88 -1.89
C THR A 37 -15.53 -2.81 -2.65
N HIS A 38 -15.13 -2.51 -3.88
CA HIS A 38 -15.83 -1.59 -4.76
C HIS A 38 -15.69 -1.99 -6.24
N GLU A 39 -16.62 -1.50 -7.07
CA GLU A 39 -16.67 -1.77 -8.52
C GLU A 39 -15.65 -0.97 -9.34
N ALA A 40 -15.19 0.16 -8.80
CA ALA A 40 -14.13 0.94 -9.41
C ALA A 40 -12.75 0.40 -8.99
N GLY A 41 -11.67 0.85 -9.63
CA GLY A 41 -10.32 0.68 -9.10
C GLY A 41 -10.00 1.75 -8.06
N GLN A 42 -9.02 1.48 -7.20
CA GLN A 42 -8.58 2.44 -6.18
C GLN A 42 -7.06 2.60 -6.19
N LEU A 43 -6.65 3.86 -6.18
CA LEU A 43 -5.29 4.27 -5.92
C LEU A 43 -5.22 4.93 -4.54
N VAL A 44 -4.26 4.52 -3.73
CA VAL A 44 -3.95 5.20 -2.47
C VAL A 44 -2.49 5.60 -2.46
N TYR A 45 -2.27 6.90 -2.58
CA TYR A 45 -0.93 7.50 -2.62
C TYR A 45 -0.54 7.98 -1.23
N ALA A 46 0.59 7.49 -0.73
CA ALA A 46 1.21 7.96 0.51
C ALA A 46 2.11 9.16 0.20
N ALA A 47 1.56 10.38 0.28
CA ALA A 47 2.32 11.61 0.08
C ALA A 47 3.37 11.84 1.20
N ALA A 48 3.08 11.33 2.40
CA ALA A 48 3.98 11.18 3.53
C ALA A 48 3.53 9.99 4.38
N GLY A 49 4.41 9.43 5.22
CA GLY A 49 4.12 8.26 6.06
C GLY A 49 4.18 6.94 5.28
N THR A 50 3.49 5.91 5.77
CA THR A 50 3.44 4.59 5.12
C THR A 50 2.03 4.01 5.18
N LEU A 51 1.62 3.36 4.11
CA LEU A 51 0.37 2.61 3.99
C LEU A 51 0.67 1.14 3.72
N ALA A 52 -0.13 0.23 4.30
CA ALA A 52 -0.24 -1.15 3.86
C ALA A 52 -1.67 -1.42 3.37
N THR A 53 -1.78 -1.96 2.17
CA THR A 53 -3.03 -2.46 1.59
C THR A 53 -3.00 -3.98 1.60
N THR A 54 -3.93 -4.61 2.31
CA THR A 54 -4.02 -6.07 2.43
C THR A 54 -5.24 -6.58 1.70
N THR A 55 -5.06 -7.59 0.86
CA THR A 55 -6.12 -8.35 0.18
C THR A 55 -5.98 -9.84 0.52
N GLU A 56 -6.87 -10.68 -0.01
CA GLU A 56 -6.72 -12.13 0.07
C GLU A 56 -5.44 -12.66 -0.59
N ARG A 57 -4.80 -11.86 -1.46
CA ARG A 57 -3.56 -12.22 -2.16
C ARG A 57 -2.29 -11.71 -1.47
N GLY A 58 -2.44 -11.06 -0.31
CA GLY A 58 -1.36 -10.63 0.55
C GLY A 58 -1.33 -9.13 0.82
N THR A 59 -0.17 -8.63 1.24
CA THR A 59 -0.02 -7.25 1.70
C THR A 59 0.96 -6.46 0.84
N TRP A 60 0.53 -5.30 0.37
CA TRP A 60 1.32 -4.35 -0.39
C TRP A 60 1.63 -3.14 0.47
N VAL A 61 2.90 -2.80 0.59
CA VAL A 61 3.35 -1.68 1.42
C VAL A 61 3.78 -0.52 0.53
N ALA A 62 3.20 0.65 0.74
CA ALA A 62 3.58 1.90 0.10
C ALA A 62 4.13 2.88 1.15
N PRO A 63 5.46 2.95 1.29
CA PRO A 63 6.13 4.05 1.97
C PRO A 63 5.85 5.40 1.29
N ALA A 64 6.35 6.48 1.88
CA ALA A 64 6.22 7.81 1.32
C ALA A 64 6.69 7.86 -0.16
N ASN A 65 5.95 8.60 -0.97
CA ASN A 65 6.15 8.73 -2.40
C ASN A 65 5.94 7.41 -3.18
N ARG A 66 5.00 6.58 -2.73
CA ARG A 66 4.51 5.36 -3.40
C ARG A 66 2.98 5.34 -3.42
N VAL A 67 2.43 4.62 -4.38
CA VAL A 67 0.99 4.43 -4.54
C VAL A 67 0.65 2.95 -4.58
N THR A 68 -0.37 2.53 -3.82
CA THR A 68 -0.98 1.21 -3.97
C THR A 68 -2.08 1.28 -5.02
N TRP A 69 -2.15 0.27 -5.88
CA TRP A 69 -3.23 0.05 -6.82
C TRP A 69 -4.02 -1.18 -6.38
N THR A 70 -5.34 -1.05 -6.34
CA THR A 70 -6.28 -2.15 -6.12
C THR A 70 -7.30 -2.16 -7.25
N PRO A 71 -7.32 -3.21 -8.11
CA PRO A 71 -8.30 -3.32 -9.18
C PRO A 71 -9.74 -3.49 -8.65
N PRO A 72 -10.75 -3.29 -9.51
CA PRO A 72 -12.14 -3.62 -9.23
C PRO A 72 -12.34 -5.01 -8.60
N GLY A 73 -13.24 -5.10 -7.61
CA GLY A 73 -13.70 -6.37 -7.06
C GLY A 73 -12.79 -7.03 -6.02
N PHE A 74 -11.57 -6.54 -5.80
CA PHE A 74 -10.71 -7.02 -4.72
C PHE A 74 -11.22 -6.56 -3.35
N ALA A 75 -11.47 -7.50 -2.45
CA ALA A 75 -11.69 -7.17 -1.04
C ALA A 75 -10.36 -6.77 -0.41
N HIS A 76 -10.33 -5.59 0.20
CA HIS A 76 -9.10 -5.03 0.71
C HIS A 76 -9.32 -4.19 1.97
N SER A 77 -8.27 -4.09 2.77
CA SER A 77 -8.19 -3.25 3.97
C SER A 77 -6.93 -2.39 3.91
N HIS A 78 -6.95 -1.29 4.65
CA HIS A 78 -5.80 -0.38 4.72
C HIS A 78 -5.34 -0.23 6.16
N ARG A 79 -4.04 -0.16 6.36
CA ARG A 79 -3.43 0.23 7.63
C ARG A 79 -2.39 1.31 7.40
N PHE A 80 -2.44 2.37 8.20
CA PHE A 80 -1.57 3.53 8.07
C PHE A 80 -0.57 3.56 9.23
N TYR A 81 0.69 3.81 8.90
CA TYR A 81 1.80 3.80 9.84
C TYR A 81 2.44 5.18 9.91
N GLY A 82 2.45 5.73 11.12
CA GLY A 82 2.86 7.12 11.34
C GLY A 82 1.79 8.10 10.94
N ARG A 83 2.16 9.38 10.95
CA ARG A 83 1.30 10.41 10.40
C ARG A 83 1.36 10.32 8.88
N THR A 84 0.32 9.77 8.28
CA THR A 84 0.30 9.45 6.85
C THR A 84 -0.60 10.44 6.13
N ASP A 85 -0.06 11.18 5.15
CA ASP A 85 -0.85 11.99 4.23
C ASP A 85 -1.30 11.08 3.09
N ALA A 86 -2.53 10.58 3.19
CA ALA A 86 -3.10 9.64 2.24
C ALA A 86 -3.97 10.37 1.22
N ARG A 87 -3.71 10.13 -0.07
CA ARG A 87 -4.48 10.65 -1.19
C ARG A 87 -5.19 9.50 -1.87
N LEU A 88 -6.52 9.47 -1.77
CA LEU A 88 -7.34 8.40 -2.29
C LEU A 88 -8.00 8.87 -3.59
N LEU A 89 -7.75 8.13 -4.67
CA LEU A 89 -8.27 8.39 -5.99
C LEU A 89 -9.00 7.15 -6.51
N THR A 90 -10.21 7.36 -7.00
CA THR A 90 -11.00 6.33 -7.67
C THR A 90 -10.66 6.32 -9.16
N VAL A 91 -10.42 5.13 -9.70
CA VAL A 91 -10.25 4.92 -11.15
C VAL A 91 -11.53 4.27 -11.70
N PRO A 92 -12.25 4.92 -12.63
CA PRO A 92 -13.42 4.33 -13.30
C PRO A 92 -13.09 2.97 -13.91
N VAL A 93 -14.05 2.04 -13.84
CA VAL A 93 -13.87 0.66 -14.32
C VAL A 93 -13.47 0.61 -15.79
N GLU A 94 -13.95 1.57 -16.59
CA GLU A 94 -13.66 1.69 -18.02
C GLU A 94 -12.20 2.02 -18.29
N LEU A 95 -11.46 2.60 -17.34
CA LEU A 95 -10.03 2.92 -17.47
C LEU A 95 -9.13 1.87 -16.80
N CYS A 96 -9.69 0.96 -15.99
CA CYS A 96 -8.90 -0.01 -15.23
C CYS A 96 -8.15 -1.01 -16.13
N HIS A 97 -8.63 -1.23 -17.36
CA HIS A 97 -8.01 -2.17 -18.31
C HIS A 97 -6.64 -1.71 -18.84
N GLU A 98 -6.30 -0.43 -18.67
CA GLU A 98 -4.98 0.12 -19.02
C GLU A 98 -3.93 -0.20 -17.94
N LEU A 99 -4.39 -0.51 -16.72
CA LEU A 99 -3.55 -0.86 -15.59
C LEU A 99 -3.48 -2.38 -15.39
N ILE A 100 -2.55 -2.79 -14.54
CA ILE A 100 -2.37 -4.20 -14.21
C ILE A 100 -3.58 -4.79 -13.48
N ALA A 101 -3.93 -6.04 -13.81
CA ALA A 101 -5.16 -6.69 -13.35
C ALA A 101 -5.09 -7.28 -11.93
N HIS A 102 -4.04 -6.97 -11.16
CA HIS A 102 -3.89 -7.39 -9.77
C HIS A 102 -3.40 -6.25 -8.89
N PRO A 103 -3.55 -6.35 -7.55
CA PRO A 103 -3.01 -5.34 -6.66
C PRO A 103 -1.49 -5.22 -6.80
N SER A 104 -0.99 -3.99 -6.77
CA SER A 104 0.42 -3.66 -7.04
C SER A 104 0.84 -2.36 -6.35
N VAL A 105 2.15 -2.11 -6.27
CA VAL A 105 2.74 -0.87 -5.75
C VAL A 105 3.62 -0.25 -6.83
N PHE A 106 3.52 1.07 -6.99
CA PHE A 106 4.30 1.82 -7.97
C PHE A 106 5.12 2.92 -7.32
N ALA A 107 6.29 3.18 -7.90
CA ALA A 107 7.04 4.41 -7.63
C ALA A 107 6.24 5.61 -8.14
N VAL A 108 6.24 6.71 -7.39
CA VAL A 108 5.58 7.94 -7.82
C VAL A 108 6.61 8.95 -8.30
N GLY A 109 6.61 9.20 -9.61
CA GLY A 109 7.40 10.25 -10.25
C GLY A 109 6.82 11.64 -10.02
N PRO A 110 7.57 12.72 -10.33
CA PRO A 110 7.14 14.09 -10.08
C PRO A 110 5.82 14.47 -10.80
N LEU A 111 5.63 14.04 -12.04
CA LEU A 111 4.40 14.35 -12.79
C LEU A 111 3.18 13.64 -12.18
N LEU A 112 3.29 12.32 -11.97
CA LEU A 112 2.26 11.53 -11.29
C LEU A 112 1.91 12.11 -9.91
N ARG A 113 2.91 12.53 -9.13
CA ARG A 113 2.72 13.18 -7.83
C ARG A 113 1.81 14.40 -7.93
N GLU A 114 2.16 15.36 -8.79
CA GLU A 114 1.39 16.61 -8.90
C GLU A 114 -0.01 16.36 -9.47
N ALA A 115 -0.17 15.39 -10.38
CA ALA A 115 -1.47 15.02 -10.91
C ALA A 115 -2.39 14.45 -9.80
N VAL A 116 -1.88 13.54 -8.97
CA VAL A 116 -2.63 12.98 -7.83
C VAL A 116 -2.97 14.07 -6.81
N LEU A 117 -2.02 14.96 -6.47
CA LEU A 117 -2.27 16.06 -5.53
C LEU A 117 -3.30 17.05 -6.07
N ALA A 118 -3.27 17.36 -7.37
CA ALA A 118 -4.26 18.24 -7.99
C ALA A 118 -5.66 17.62 -7.98
N LEU A 119 -5.77 16.29 -8.15
CA LEU A 119 -7.04 15.57 -8.12
C LEU A 119 -7.62 15.39 -6.72
N THR A 120 -6.78 15.44 -5.68
CA THR A 120 -7.18 15.13 -4.29
C THR A 120 -7.07 16.31 -3.33
N GLY A 121 -6.56 17.46 -3.79
CA GLY A 121 -6.40 18.66 -2.97
C GLY A 121 -7.72 19.39 -2.66
N ASP A 122 -7.64 20.33 -1.71
CA ASP A 122 -8.80 21.10 -1.21
C ASP A 122 -9.42 22.07 -2.24
N ARG A 123 -8.75 22.24 -3.38
CA ARG A 123 -9.19 23.09 -4.49
C ARG A 123 -9.56 22.21 -5.68
N PRO A 124 -10.79 21.69 -5.74
CA PRO A 124 -11.22 20.82 -6.82
C PRO A 124 -11.12 21.56 -8.16
N GLU A 125 -10.60 20.87 -9.17
CA GLU A 125 -10.54 21.38 -10.54
C GLU A 125 -11.96 21.49 -11.13
N THR A 126 -12.32 22.68 -11.59
CA THR A 126 -13.70 23.01 -12.03
C THR A 126 -13.82 23.18 -13.54
N ARG A 127 -12.71 23.30 -14.27
CA ARG A 127 -12.74 23.47 -15.72
C ARG A 127 -13.28 22.19 -16.40
N PRO A 128 -14.17 22.32 -17.41
CA PRO A 128 -14.70 21.17 -18.11
C PRO A 128 -13.61 20.22 -18.64
N GLY A 129 -13.76 18.93 -18.30
CA GLY A 129 -12.87 17.83 -18.69
C GLY A 129 -11.46 17.85 -18.09
N ALA A 130 -11.12 18.83 -17.23
CA ALA A 130 -9.77 18.92 -16.67
C ALA A 130 -9.47 17.78 -15.69
N HIS A 131 -10.46 17.36 -14.90
CA HIS A 131 -10.36 16.16 -14.06
C HIS A 131 -10.04 14.90 -14.89
N GLN A 132 -10.75 14.68 -16.00
CA GLN A 132 -10.53 13.53 -16.88
C GLN A 132 -9.14 13.55 -17.52
N ARG A 133 -8.65 14.72 -17.95
CA ARG A 133 -7.30 14.86 -18.49
C ARG A 133 -6.22 14.57 -17.44
N LEU A 134 -6.40 15.05 -16.21
CA LEU A 134 -5.47 14.76 -15.12
C LEU A 134 -5.49 13.29 -14.74
N LEU A 135 -6.66 12.66 -14.71
CA LEU A 135 -6.78 11.22 -14.46
C LEU A 135 -6.11 10.41 -15.58
N ALA A 136 -6.28 10.79 -16.85
CA ALA A 136 -5.57 10.15 -17.95
C ALA A 136 -4.04 10.20 -17.77
N VAL A 137 -3.49 11.36 -17.34
CA VAL A 137 -2.05 11.46 -17.00
C VAL A 137 -1.66 10.50 -15.87
N VAL A 138 -2.50 10.34 -14.84
CA VAL A 138 -2.23 9.37 -13.76
C VAL A 138 -2.17 7.94 -14.30
N ILE A 139 -3.10 7.56 -15.18
CA ILE A 139 -3.13 6.23 -15.79
C ILE A 139 -1.90 6.03 -16.70
N ASP A 140 -1.60 6.97 -17.59
CA ASP A 140 -0.44 6.92 -18.50
C ASP A 140 0.88 6.72 -17.74
N GLU A 141 1.09 7.46 -16.65
CA GLU A 141 2.30 7.35 -15.84
C GLU A 141 2.41 5.98 -15.15
N LEU A 142 1.30 5.45 -14.63
CA LEU A 142 1.27 4.15 -13.96
C LEU A 142 1.46 2.98 -14.94
N SER A 143 0.82 3.03 -16.10
CA SER A 143 0.94 2.00 -17.15
C SER A 143 2.37 1.84 -17.67
N ASN A 144 3.19 2.89 -17.56
CA ASN A 144 4.59 2.89 -17.98
C ASN A 144 5.58 2.69 -16.81
N THR A 145 5.10 2.57 -15.57
CA THR A 145 5.94 2.42 -14.38
C THR A 145 6.06 0.94 -14.00
N PRO A 146 7.28 0.39 -13.85
CA PRO A 146 7.44 -0.98 -13.38
C PRO A 146 6.94 -1.13 -11.93
N GLU A 147 6.33 -2.28 -11.65
CA GLU A 147 5.90 -2.62 -10.29
C GLU A 147 7.09 -2.73 -9.34
N LEU A 148 6.90 -2.24 -8.11
CA LEU A 148 7.85 -2.42 -7.04
C LEU A 148 7.57 -3.71 -6.27
N SER A 149 8.62 -4.44 -5.93
CA SER A 149 8.53 -5.64 -5.10
C SER A 149 8.40 -5.31 -3.59
N LEU A 150 7.35 -4.57 -3.25
CA LEU A 150 6.92 -4.28 -1.88
C LEU A 150 5.67 -5.10 -1.50
N HIS A 151 5.59 -6.30 -2.06
CA HIS A 151 4.51 -7.25 -1.86
C HIS A 151 4.99 -8.38 -0.96
N LEU A 152 4.24 -8.61 0.11
CA LEU A 152 4.35 -9.79 0.96
C LEU A 152 3.18 -10.73 0.61
N PRO A 153 3.40 -11.73 -0.26
CA PRO A 153 2.35 -12.65 -0.69
C PRO A 153 1.95 -13.59 0.44
N GLU A 154 0.67 -13.95 0.44
CA GLU A 154 0.09 -14.99 1.28
C GLU A 154 -0.03 -16.31 0.50
N SER A 155 -0.08 -17.43 1.21
CA SER A 155 -0.19 -18.76 0.60
C SER A 155 -1.46 -19.49 1.02
N ASP A 156 -2.02 -20.26 0.09
CA ASP A 156 -3.08 -21.23 0.40
C ASP A 156 -2.54 -22.60 0.86
N ASP A 157 -1.22 -22.84 0.83
CA ASP A 157 -0.62 -24.08 1.36
C ASP A 157 -0.48 -24.02 2.89
N ASP A 158 -1.11 -24.96 3.60
CA ASP A 158 -1.13 -25.03 5.06
C ASP A 158 0.27 -25.00 5.69
N ARG A 159 1.27 -25.63 5.06
CA ARG A 159 2.64 -25.72 5.59
C ARG A 159 3.35 -24.40 5.39
N LEU A 160 3.13 -23.74 4.25
CA LEU A 160 3.72 -22.44 3.98
C LEU A 160 3.12 -21.39 4.92
N ARG A 161 1.79 -21.40 5.12
CA ARG A 161 1.12 -20.56 6.14
C ARG A 161 1.67 -20.77 7.54
N ALA A 162 1.81 -22.02 7.98
CA ALA A 162 2.38 -22.30 9.29
C ALA A 162 3.79 -21.70 9.47
N VAL A 163 4.61 -21.70 8.40
CA VAL A 163 5.94 -21.06 8.43
C VAL A 163 5.85 -19.54 8.42
N THR A 164 5.01 -18.95 7.57
CA THR A 164 4.88 -17.49 7.48
C THR A 164 4.26 -16.92 8.75
N ASP A 165 3.25 -17.57 9.35
CA ASP A 165 2.63 -17.18 10.63
C ASP A 165 3.65 -17.12 11.77
N LEU A 166 4.53 -18.11 11.86
CA LEU A 166 5.60 -18.14 12.87
C LEU A 166 6.59 -16.97 12.73
N LEU A 167 6.76 -16.45 11.52
CA LEU A 167 7.63 -15.32 11.23
C LEU A 167 6.88 -13.99 11.36
N HIS A 168 5.60 -13.92 11.02
CA HIS A 168 4.76 -12.76 11.30
C HIS A 168 4.69 -12.47 12.80
N ALA A 169 4.59 -13.51 13.62
CA ALA A 169 4.58 -13.38 15.07
C ALA A 169 5.92 -12.90 15.65
N ASP A 170 7.03 -13.33 15.06
CA ASP A 170 8.39 -12.93 15.45
C ASP A 170 9.31 -12.82 14.21
N PRO A 171 9.40 -11.65 13.58
CA PRO A 171 10.25 -11.44 12.40
C PRO A 171 11.74 -11.60 12.71
N ALA A 172 12.13 -11.37 13.97
CA ALA A 172 13.51 -11.45 14.42
C ALA A 172 13.95 -12.90 14.68
N ARG A 173 13.00 -13.83 14.86
CA ARG A 173 13.22 -15.26 15.16
C ARG A 173 14.44 -15.85 14.44
N PRO A 174 15.51 -16.26 15.13
CA PRO A 174 16.70 -16.82 14.49
C PRO A 174 16.47 -18.29 14.10
N ALA A 175 15.60 -18.54 13.13
CA ALA A 175 15.32 -19.87 12.60
C ALA A 175 15.69 -19.97 11.11
N THR A 176 16.28 -21.09 10.74
CA THR A 176 16.54 -21.51 9.36
C THR A 176 15.26 -22.07 8.72
N LEU A 177 15.22 -22.13 7.39
CA LEU A 177 14.09 -22.72 6.67
C LEU A 177 13.88 -24.21 7.02
N SER A 178 14.97 -24.92 7.33
CA SER A 178 14.93 -26.31 7.80
C SER A 178 14.27 -26.44 9.18
N GLU A 179 14.59 -25.55 10.12
CA GLU A 179 13.96 -25.52 11.44
C GLU A 179 12.47 -25.19 11.36
N LEU A 180 12.11 -24.20 10.55
CA LEU A 180 10.71 -23.83 10.31
C LEU A 180 9.96 -24.98 9.63
N GLY A 181 10.58 -25.66 8.67
CA GLY A 181 10.01 -26.83 8.02
C GLY A 181 9.74 -27.98 8.97
N ARG A 182 10.64 -28.26 9.91
CA ARG A 182 10.39 -29.28 10.94
C ARG A 182 9.15 -28.97 11.78
N ALA A 183 8.92 -27.70 12.13
CA ALA A 183 7.73 -27.28 12.86
C ALA A 183 6.45 -27.39 12.00
N ALA A 184 6.54 -27.16 10.69
CA ALA A 184 5.42 -27.19 9.76
C ALA A 184 5.20 -28.55 9.05
N GLY A 185 5.95 -29.59 9.41
CA GLY A 185 5.85 -30.91 8.77
C GLY A 185 6.34 -30.95 7.31
N ALA A 186 7.29 -30.08 6.94
CA ALA A 186 7.84 -29.97 5.58
C ALA A 186 9.37 -30.02 5.58
N SER A 187 9.96 -30.58 4.52
CA SER A 187 11.41 -30.44 4.31
C SER A 187 11.77 -29.06 3.75
N GLU A 188 12.99 -28.59 4.01
CA GLU A 188 13.52 -27.35 3.45
C GLU A 188 13.38 -27.28 1.92
N ARG A 189 13.68 -28.39 1.22
CA ARG A 189 13.52 -28.51 -0.23
C ARG A 189 12.07 -28.28 -0.67
N THR A 190 11.11 -28.78 0.10
CA THR A 190 9.69 -28.62 -0.20
C THR A 190 9.27 -27.18 -0.01
N LEU A 191 9.64 -26.56 1.11
CA LEU A 191 9.32 -25.16 1.38
C LEU A 191 9.99 -24.21 0.39
N SER A 192 11.27 -24.40 0.08
CA SER A 192 11.99 -23.57 -0.88
C SER A 192 11.31 -23.58 -2.24
N ARG A 193 10.85 -24.76 -2.70
CA ARG A 193 10.05 -24.87 -3.93
C ARG A 193 8.73 -24.12 -3.81
N LEU A 194 7.99 -24.31 -2.72
CA LEU A 194 6.70 -23.62 -2.50
C LEU A 194 6.85 -22.10 -2.49
N PHE A 195 7.88 -21.56 -1.84
CA PHE A 195 8.19 -20.12 -1.89
C PHE A 195 8.33 -19.63 -3.34
N HIS A 196 9.02 -20.36 -4.21
CA HIS A 196 9.17 -19.94 -5.60
C HIS A 196 7.91 -20.15 -6.44
N THR A 197 7.21 -21.28 -6.28
CA THR A 197 6.09 -21.66 -7.14
C THR A 197 4.78 -20.97 -6.74
N GLU A 198 4.54 -20.79 -5.44
CA GLU A 198 3.32 -20.18 -4.90
C GLU A 198 3.51 -18.68 -4.65
N LEU A 199 4.65 -18.28 -4.09
CA LEU A 199 4.91 -16.89 -3.66
C LEU A 199 5.79 -16.11 -4.64
N GLY A 200 6.26 -16.75 -5.72
CA GLY A 200 7.05 -16.09 -6.77
C GLY A 200 8.43 -15.59 -6.33
N MET A 201 8.93 -16.00 -5.15
CA MET A 201 10.19 -15.49 -4.60
C MET A 201 10.90 -16.49 -3.69
N SER A 202 12.15 -16.23 -3.36
CA SER A 202 12.86 -17.05 -2.38
C SER A 202 12.40 -16.76 -0.95
N PHE A 203 12.55 -17.75 -0.06
CA PHE A 203 12.32 -17.57 1.39
C PHE A 203 13.06 -16.36 1.97
N HIS A 204 14.33 -16.19 1.59
CA HIS A 204 15.15 -15.07 2.08
C HIS A 204 14.55 -13.73 1.66
N ARG A 205 14.13 -13.59 0.40
CA ARG A 205 13.49 -12.36 -0.09
C ARG A 205 12.18 -12.08 0.63
N TRP A 206 11.31 -13.09 0.77
CA TRP A 206 10.04 -12.97 1.50
C TRP A 206 10.28 -12.49 2.93
N ARG A 207 11.22 -13.12 3.63
CA ARG A 207 11.57 -12.77 5.01
C ARG A 207 12.18 -11.37 5.13
N THR A 208 12.99 -10.95 4.15
CA THR A 208 13.50 -9.58 4.09
C THR A 208 12.36 -8.59 4.00
N ILE A 209 11.40 -8.79 3.08
CA ILE A 209 10.25 -7.89 2.91
C ILE A 209 9.43 -7.82 4.21
N LEU A 210 9.14 -8.96 4.84
CA LEU A 210 8.46 -9.01 6.14
C LEU A 210 9.20 -8.16 7.18
N ARG A 211 10.50 -8.37 7.35
CA ARG A 211 11.26 -7.62 8.36
C ARG A 211 11.33 -6.12 8.04
N ILE A 212 11.42 -5.74 6.75
CA ILE A 212 11.38 -4.33 6.36
C ILE A 212 10.01 -3.71 6.66
N HIS A 213 8.92 -4.46 6.50
CA HIS A 213 7.60 -4.00 6.91
C HIS A 213 7.53 -3.68 8.41
N HIS A 214 8.08 -4.54 9.27
CA HIS A 214 8.18 -4.25 10.71
C HIS A 214 9.13 -3.09 11.01
N ALA A 215 10.24 -2.99 10.27
CA ALA A 215 11.18 -1.89 10.43
C ALA A 215 10.54 -0.53 10.10
N LEU A 216 9.69 -0.45 9.08
CA LEU A 216 8.93 0.76 8.75
C LEU A 216 8.09 1.22 9.95
N ALA A 217 7.44 0.30 10.67
CA ALA A 217 6.68 0.64 11.87
C ALA A 217 7.60 1.23 12.97
N HIS A 218 8.71 0.56 13.30
CA HIS A 218 9.64 1.02 14.34
C HIS A 218 10.32 2.36 14.03
N LEU A 219 10.79 2.55 12.78
CA LEU A 219 11.39 3.82 12.37
C LEU A 219 10.39 4.97 12.50
N THR A 220 9.12 4.68 12.23
CA THR A 220 8.01 5.63 12.32
C THR A 220 7.61 5.94 13.76
N GLU A 221 7.83 5.01 14.69
CA GLU A 221 7.74 5.22 16.14
C GLU A 221 8.94 6.00 16.71
N GLY A 222 9.91 6.36 15.87
CA GLY A 222 11.09 7.13 16.25
C GLY A 222 12.24 6.29 16.81
N MET A 223 12.15 4.95 16.74
CA MET A 223 13.25 4.06 17.10
C MET A 223 14.48 4.36 16.23
N SER A 224 15.69 4.31 16.81
CA SER A 224 16.90 4.58 16.02
C SER A 224 17.07 3.54 14.90
N VAL A 225 17.79 3.90 13.83
CA VAL A 225 18.10 2.98 12.72
C VAL A 225 18.77 1.71 13.23
N THR A 226 19.71 1.85 14.17
CA THR A 226 20.44 0.73 14.77
C THR A 226 19.51 -0.17 15.59
N ASP A 227 18.72 0.41 16.48
CA ASP A 227 17.81 -0.36 17.34
C ASP A 227 16.75 -1.08 16.50
N THR A 228 16.25 -0.43 15.44
CA THR A 228 15.30 -1.02 14.50
C THR A 228 15.89 -2.24 13.78
N ALA A 229 17.14 -2.13 13.32
CA ALA A 229 17.84 -3.25 12.68
C ALA A 229 17.90 -4.46 13.63
N MET A 230 18.28 -4.24 14.88
CA MET A 230 18.39 -5.30 15.89
C MET A 230 17.02 -5.89 16.24
N ALA A 231 16.01 -5.04 16.45
CA ALA A 231 14.64 -5.44 16.78
C ALA A 231 14.00 -6.30 15.69
N CYS A 232 14.36 -6.08 14.42
CA CYS A 232 13.88 -6.89 13.30
C CYS A 232 14.81 -8.06 12.94
N GLY A 233 15.85 -8.31 13.74
CA GLY A 233 16.72 -9.48 13.65
C GLY A 233 17.78 -9.42 12.56
N TRP A 234 18.26 -8.22 12.20
CA TRP A 234 19.52 -8.06 11.48
C TRP A 234 20.69 -8.14 12.44
N SER A 235 21.77 -8.77 12.00
CA SER A 235 23.00 -8.91 12.79
C SER A 235 23.85 -7.64 12.81
N ASN A 236 23.67 -6.76 11.82
CA ASN A 236 24.38 -5.49 11.74
C ASN A 236 23.54 -4.43 11.00
N PRO A 237 23.68 -3.13 11.36
CA PRO A 237 22.93 -2.05 10.73
C PRO A 237 23.20 -1.86 9.23
N SER A 238 24.41 -2.14 8.74
CA SER A 238 24.75 -1.93 7.32
C SER A 238 23.93 -2.84 6.41
N SER A 239 23.84 -4.13 6.71
CA SER A 239 23.01 -5.07 5.96
C SER A 239 21.52 -4.73 6.04
N PHE A 240 21.08 -4.13 7.15
CA PHE A 240 19.71 -3.60 7.25
C PHE A 240 19.52 -2.40 6.33
N ILE A 241 20.43 -1.43 6.32
CA ILE A 241 20.36 -0.24 5.48
C ILE A 241 20.34 -0.62 4.00
N ASP A 242 21.19 -1.56 3.58
CA ASP A 242 21.24 -2.04 2.19
C ASP A 242 19.91 -2.69 1.79
N ALA A 243 19.41 -3.62 2.61
CA ALA A 243 18.13 -4.29 2.36
C ALA A 243 16.95 -3.32 2.39
N PHE A 244 16.94 -2.36 3.31
CA PHE A 244 15.91 -1.34 3.39
C PHE A 244 15.95 -0.44 2.17
N ASN A 245 17.12 -0.01 1.72
CA ASN A 245 17.25 0.81 0.53
C ASN A 245 16.84 0.06 -0.74
N ASP A 246 17.18 -1.22 -0.86
CA ASP A 246 16.74 -2.08 -1.96
C ASP A 246 15.20 -2.19 -2.03
N VAL A 247 14.56 -2.38 -0.87
CA VAL A 247 13.12 -2.60 -0.76
C VAL A 247 12.33 -1.29 -0.84
N VAL A 248 12.73 -0.27 -0.08
CA VAL A 248 12.01 1.01 0.06
C VAL A 248 12.45 2.04 -1.00
N GLY A 249 13.66 1.93 -1.54
CA GLY A 249 14.24 2.86 -2.51
C GLY A 249 14.90 4.10 -1.89
N GLN A 250 15.02 4.15 -0.56
CA GLN A 250 15.79 5.16 0.16
C GLN A 250 16.34 4.59 1.47
N THR A 251 17.36 5.21 2.06
CA THR A 251 17.94 4.74 3.33
C THR A 251 17.00 4.97 4.52
N PRO A 252 17.09 4.15 5.60
CA PRO A 252 16.32 4.34 6.83
C PRO A 252 16.48 5.74 7.45
N GLY A 253 17.70 6.29 7.39
CA GLY A 253 17.99 7.62 7.95
C GLY A 253 17.33 8.76 7.17
N SER A 254 17.31 8.67 5.84
CA SER A 254 16.58 9.60 4.96
C SER A 254 15.08 9.51 5.25
N TYR A 255 14.55 8.29 5.29
CA TYR A 255 13.15 8.04 5.63
C TYR A 255 12.76 8.67 6.97
N GLN A 256 13.60 8.54 8.01
CA GLN A 256 13.36 9.20 9.30
C GLN A 256 13.51 10.71 9.28
N ALA A 257 14.39 11.26 8.44
CA ALA A 257 14.50 12.71 8.30
C ALA A 257 13.23 13.30 7.68
N ASP A 258 12.66 12.62 6.67
CA ASP A 258 11.38 13.00 6.06
C ASP A 258 10.23 12.93 7.06
N LEU A 259 10.22 11.91 7.94
CA LEU A 259 9.27 11.82 9.05
C LEU A 259 9.38 13.02 10.01
N ARG A 260 10.59 13.45 10.37
CA ARG A 260 10.81 14.58 11.29
C ARG A 260 10.50 15.94 10.67
N ASN A 261 10.71 16.09 9.37
CA ASN A 261 10.45 17.32 8.62
C ASN A 261 8.97 17.49 8.23
N SER A 262 8.13 16.50 8.55
CA SER A 262 6.68 16.62 8.40
C SER A 262 6.13 17.56 9.49
N PRO A 263 5.55 18.73 9.13
CA PRO A 263 5.22 19.78 10.10
C PRO A 263 4.25 19.28 11.16
N ALA A 264 4.58 19.35 12.46
CA ALA A 264 3.61 19.10 13.53
C ALA A 264 2.37 19.98 13.33
N MET A 265 1.18 19.38 13.20
CA MET A 265 -0.06 20.15 13.15
C MET A 265 -0.63 20.27 14.57
N PRO A 266 -1.17 21.44 14.94
CA PRO A 266 -1.70 21.78 16.26
C PRO A 266 -2.87 20.91 16.73
#